data_AF-A0A6G4V152-F1
#
_entry.id   AF-A0A6G4V152-F1
#
_cell.length_a   1.000
_cell.length_b   1.000
_cell.length_c   1.000
_cell.angle_alpha   90.00
_cell.angle_beta   90.00
_cell.angle_gamma   90.00
#
_symmetry.space_group_name_H-M   'P 1'
#
loop_
_entity.id
_entity.type
_entity.pdbx_description
1 polymer ?
#
loop_
_entity_poly.entity_id
_entity_poly.type
_entity_poly.pdbx_seq_one_letter_code
_entity_poly.pdbx_strand_id
1 'polypeptide(L)'
;MALRAYMASMDSGRPERTLDLLEPDFRFLIALPGKEVIGKSKEDFAAYIAGRNPVDRAHEILRYSRDGDVETVYGVVTEGGRYTGSFLSAAVVSPGGLLARYQSFFTTSFELVDWSGQATNDRSRT
;
A
#
# COMPACT_ATOMS: atom_id res chain seq x y z
N MET A 1 -6.56 6.33 -10.76
CA MET A 1 -5.81 5.07 -10.64
C MET A 1 -6.39 4.30 -9.49
N ALA A 2 -6.87 3.09 -9.74
CA ALA A 2 -7.56 2.26 -8.76
C ALA A 2 -6.64 1.91 -7.57
N LEU A 3 -5.37 1.63 -7.84
CA LEU A 3 -4.38 1.31 -6.81
C LEU A 3 -4.12 2.48 -5.85
N ARG A 4 -4.15 3.72 -6.35
CA ARG A 4 -4.04 4.92 -5.48
C ARG A 4 -5.27 5.10 -4.60
N ALA A 5 -6.46 4.86 -5.14
CA ALA A 5 -7.70 4.92 -4.37
C ALA A 5 -7.75 3.81 -3.30
N TYR A 6 -7.25 2.62 -3.63
CA TYR A 6 -7.05 1.52 -2.69
C TYR A 6 -6.12 1.92 -1.54
N MET A 7 -4.96 2.53 -1.81
CA MET A 7 -4.04 2.97 -0.74
C MET A 7 -4.70 4.02 0.17
N ALA A 8 -5.36 5.03 -0.43
CA ALA A 8 -6.07 6.05 0.34
C ALA A 8 -7.20 5.46 1.21
N SER A 9 -7.91 4.44 0.71
CA SER A 9 -8.92 3.71 1.49
C SER A 9 -8.29 2.96 2.67
N MET A 10 -7.15 2.29 2.43
CA MET A 10 -6.39 1.55 3.45
C MET A 10 -5.82 2.41 4.57
N ASP A 11 -5.62 3.71 4.31
CA ASP A 11 -5.13 4.71 5.27
C ASP A 11 -6.25 5.51 5.93
N SER A 12 -7.49 5.31 5.50
CA SER A 12 -8.64 6.00 6.08
C SER A 12 -8.99 5.45 7.47
N GLY A 13 -9.81 6.18 8.22
CA GLY A 13 -10.40 5.67 9.47
C GLY A 13 -11.43 4.53 9.27
N ARG A 14 -11.61 4.04 8.04
CA ARG A 14 -12.50 2.93 7.66
C ARG A 14 -11.84 2.00 6.63
N PRO A 15 -10.71 1.36 6.97
CA PRO A 15 -9.95 0.55 6.02
C PRO A 15 -10.73 -0.66 5.50
N GLU A 16 -11.78 -1.11 6.20
CA GLU A 16 -12.68 -2.17 5.76
C GLU A 16 -13.40 -1.84 4.44
N ARG A 17 -13.62 -0.56 4.12
CA ARG A 17 -14.20 -0.12 2.85
C ARG A 17 -13.32 -0.42 1.64
N THR A 18 -12.06 -0.76 1.87
CA THR A 18 -11.16 -1.20 0.80
C THR A 18 -11.69 -2.44 0.10
N LEU A 19 -12.49 -3.28 0.77
CA LEU A 19 -13.11 -4.47 0.17
C LEU A 19 -14.06 -4.14 -1.00
N ASP A 20 -14.60 -2.92 -1.06
CA ASP A 20 -15.44 -2.44 -2.15
C ASP A 20 -14.64 -2.18 -3.44
N LEU A 21 -13.31 -2.05 -3.33
CA LEU A 21 -12.40 -1.79 -4.44
C LEU A 21 -11.80 -3.07 -5.04
N LEU A 22 -12.21 -4.24 -4.57
CA LEU A 22 -11.65 -5.54 -4.94
C LEU A 22 -12.65 -6.34 -5.77
N GLU A 23 -12.15 -7.13 -6.71
CA GLU A 23 -12.96 -8.15 -7.39
C GLU A 23 -13.38 -9.28 -6.43
N PRO A 24 -14.47 -10.00 -6.71
CA PRO A 24 -14.86 -11.19 -5.94
C PRO A 24 -13.79 -12.29 -5.91
N ASP A 25 -13.02 -12.46 -7.00
CA ASP A 25 -11.94 -13.45 -7.12
C ASP A 25 -10.54 -12.90 -6.74
N PHE A 26 -10.51 -11.79 -5.99
CA PHE A 26 -9.28 -11.09 -5.64
C PHE A 26 -8.22 -11.99 -5.01
N ARG A 27 -6.97 -11.80 -5.43
CA ARG A 27 -5.80 -12.49 -4.85
C ARG A 27 -4.72 -11.50 -4.52
N PHE A 28 -4.01 -11.78 -3.43
CA PHE A 28 -2.93 -10.91 -3.00
C PHE A 28 -1.72 -11.65 -2.43
N LEU A 29 -0.59 -10.96 -2.53
CA LEU A 29 0.64 -11.28 -1.81
C LEU A 29 1.24 -9.99 -1.25
N ILE A 30 1.55 -9.98 0.04
CA ILE A 30 2.24 -8.87 0.70
C ILE A 30 3.50 -9.45 1.35
N ALA A 31 4.65 -9.14 0.76
CA ALA A 31 5.95 -9.46 1.31
C ALA A 31 6.34 -8.37 2.33
N LEU A 32 6.50 -8.80 3.58
CA LEU A 32 6.91 -7.98 4.72
C LEU A 32 8.26 -8.50 5.24
N PRO A 33 8.99 -7.72 6.07
CA PRO A 33 10.19 -8.21 6.73
C PRO A 33 9.91 -9.51 7.50
N GLY A 34 10.60 -10.58 7.11
CA GLY A 34 10.55 -11.89 7.77
C GLY A 34 9.29 -12.74 7.51
N LYS A 35 8.32 -12.27 6.71
CA LYS A 35 7.12 -13.07 6.38
C LYS A 35 6.41 -12.62 5.12
N GLU A 36 5.62 -13.52 4.55
CA GLU A 36 4.65 -13.20 3.50
C GLU A 36 3.23 -13.36 4.03
N VAL A 37 2.33 -12.51 3.55
CA VAL A 37 0.88 -12.66 3.74
C VAL A 37 0.27 -12.91 2.37
N ILE A 38 -0.30 -14.09 2.18
CA ILE A 38 -0.86 -14.53 0.90
C ILE A 38 -2.34 -14.86 1.11
N GLY A 39 -3.20 -14.45 0.19
CA GLY A 39 -4.61 -14.80 0.22
C GLY A 39 -5.23 -14.86 -1.18
N LYS A 40 -6.37 -15.54 -1.25
CA LYS A 40 -7.08 -15.86 -2.51
C LYS A 40 -8.54 -15.44 -2.50
N SER A 41 -8.95 -14.64 -1.52
CA SER A 41 -10.32 -14.13 -1.40
C SER A 41 -10.39 -12.76 -0.71
N LYS A 42 -11.57 -12.14 -0.75
CA LYS A 42 -11.88 -10.93 0.03
C LYS A 42 -11.88 -11.22 1.53
N GLU A 43 -12.27 -12.41 1.95
CA GLU A 43 -12.29 -12.81 3.35
C GLU A 43 -10.86 -12.92 3.92
N ASP A 44 -9.93 -13.51 3.16
CA ASP A 44 -8.50 -13.55 3.53
C ASP A 44 -7.96 -12.12 3.69
N PHE A 45 -8.36 -11.22 2.79
CA PHE A 45 -7.92 -9.83 2.82
C PHE A 45 -8.57 -9.04 3.96
N ALA A 46 -9.84 -9.31 4.27
CA ALA A 46 -10.53 -8.75 5.42
C ALA A 46 -9.86 -9.16 6.74
N ALA A 47 -9.46 -10.44 6.86
CA ALA A 47 -8.69 -10.92 8.01
C ALA A 47 -7.33 -10.22 8.12
N TYR A 48 -6.66 -9.98 6.99
CA TYR A 48 -5.44 -9.16 6.97
C TYR A 48 -5.70 -7.74 7.46
N ILE A 49 -6.74 -7.04 6.97
CA ILE A 49 -7.10 -5.68 7.41
C ILE A 49 -7.41 -5.65 8.91
N ALA A 50 -8.20 -6.60 9.41
CA ALA A 50 -8.58 -6.68 10.82
C ALA A 50 -7.36 -6.92 11.74
N GLY A 51 -6.34 -7.61 11.24
CA GLY A 51 -5.07 -7.80 11.93
C GLY A 51 -4.11 -6.62 11.83
N ARG A 52 -4.42 -5.58 11.03
CA ARG A 52 -3.64 -4.33 11.04
C ARG A 52 -3.98 -3.61 12.35
N ASN A 53 -2.94 -3.14 13.05
CA ASN A 53 -3.08 -2.15 14.13
C ASN A 53 -2.55 -0.79 13.64
N PRO A 54 -3.22 -0.09 12.71
CA PRO A 54 -2.69 1.14 12.13
C PRO A 54 -3.10 2.33 12.98
N VAL A 55 -2.39 2.58 14.08
CA VAL A 55 -2.43 3.92 14.68
C VAL A 55 -1.42 4.77 13.92
N ASP A 56 -1.93 5.80 13.24
CA ASP A 56 -1.16 6.83 12.52
C ASP A 56 -0.28 6.35 11.34
N ARG A 57 -0.54 5.15 10.80
CA ARG A 57 0.18 4.64 9.61
C ARG A 57 -0.42 5.21 8.31
N ALA A 58 0.42 5.74 7.43
CA ALA A 58 0.02 6.22 6.10
C ALA A 58 0.98 5.76 4.99
N HIS A 59 0.45 5.58 3.77
CA HIS A 59 1.21 5.36 2.55
C HIS A 59 1.35 6.67 1.77
N GLU A 60 2.55 7.23 1.74
CA GLU A 60 2.87 8.39 0.93
C GLU A 60 3.44 7.96 -0.43
N ILE A 61 2.60 8.07 -1.47
CA ILE A 61 2.97 7.67 -2.83
C ILE A 61 3.90 8.72 -3.45
N LEU A 62 5.10 8.30 -3.87
CA LEU A 62 6.09 9.18 -4.51
C LEU A 62 6.11 9.05 -6.03
N ARG A 63 5.88 7.84 -6.54
CA ARG A 63 5.82 7.56 -7.98
C ARG A 63 4.67 6.61 -8.26
N TYR A 64 4.08 6.76 -9.43
CA TYR A 64 3.05 5.86 -9.92
C TYR A 64 3.19 5.71 -11.43
N SER A 65 2.83 4.55 -11.96
CA SER A 65 2.76 4.31 -13.38
C SER A 65 1.59 3.40 -13.72
N ARG A 66 1.21 3.41 -14.99
CA ARG A 66 0.24 2.49 -15.55
C ARG A 66 0.75 1.97 -16.88
N ASP A 67 0.64 0.68 -17.07
CA ASP A 67 0.86 0.00 -18.35
C ASP A 67 -0.30 -0.96 -18.60
N GLY A 68 -1.14 -0.66 -19.58
CA GLY A 68 -2.37 -1.41 -19.84
C GLY A 68 -3.31 -1.47 -18.62
N ASP A 69 -3.56 -2.69 -18.15
CA ASP A 69 -4.37 -3.03 -16.97
C ASP A 69 -3.54 -3.11 -15.68
N VAL A 70 -2.23 -2.92 -15.73
CA VAL A 70 -1.34 -2.94 -14.57
C VAL A 70 -1.08 -1.52 -14.08
N GLU A 71 -1.31 -1.29 -12.80
CA GLU A 71 -0.90 -0.08 -12.09
C GLU A 71 0.24 -0.40 -11.12
N THR A 72 1.23 0.49 -11.02
CA THR A 72 2.28 0.40 -10.00
C THR A 72 2.38 1.68 -9.19
N VAL A 73 2.77 1.54 -7.93
CA VAL A 73 3.10 2.65 -7.03
C VAL A 73 4.37 2.33 -6.25
N TYR A 74 5.26 3.30 -6.18
CA TYR A 74 6.32 3.34 -5.19
C TYR A 74 5.99 4.44 -4.18
N GLY A 75 6.16 4.13 -2.90
CA GLY A 75 5.93 5.10 -1.83
C GLY A 75 6.71 4.77 -0.57
N VAL A 76 6.54 5.64 0.42
CA VAL A 76 7.04 5.43 1.77
C VAL A 76 5.88 5.17 2.72
N VAL A 77 6.15 4.41 3.77
CA VAL A 77 5.24 4.25 4.90
C VAL A 77 5.71 5.19 6.00
N THR A 78 4.77 5.97 6.53
CA THR A 78 5.01 6.83 7.70
C THR A 78 4.15 6.39 8.87
N GLU A 79 4.62 6.64 10.08
CA GLU A 79 3.86 6.52 11.33
C GLU A 79 3.95 7.84 12.08
N GLY A 80 2.83 8.54 12.23
CA GLY A 80 2.81 9.90 12.79
C GLY A 80 3.71 10.88 12.00
N GLY A 81 3.81 10.69 10.68
CA GLY A 81 4.69 11.47 9.80
C GLY A 81 6.16 11.08 9.84
N ARG A 82 6.57 10.09 10.66
CA ARG A 82 7.94 9.57 10.68
C ARG A 82 8.09 8.41 9.70
N TYR A 83 9.12 8.45 8.85
CA TYR A 83 9.47 7.35 7.95
C TYR A 83 9.71 6.04 8.70
N THR A 84 9.14 4.95 8.19
CA THR A 84 9.34 3.59 8.72
C THR A 84 9.80 2.58 7.66
N GLY A 85 9.69 2.93 6.38
CA GLY A 85 10.13 2.09 5.28
C GLY A 85 9.56 2.53 3.96
N SER A 86 9.92 1.81 2.90
CA SER A 86 9.44 2.05 1.54
C SER A 86 8.73 0.81 1.00
N PHE A 87 7.82 1.04 0.06
CA PHE A 87 7.08 -0.03 -0.59
C PHE A 87 7.04 0.15 -2.11
N LEU A 88 6.97 -0.98 -2.79
CA LEU A 88 6.59 -1.07 -4.19
C LEU A 88 5.37 -2.00 -4.28
N SER A 89 4.28 -1.49 -4.85
CA SER A 89 3.09 -2.29 -5.10
C SER A 89 2.73 -2.27 -6.58
N ALA A 90 2.16 -3.39 -7.02
CA ALA A 90 1.57 -3.51 -8.34
C ALA A 90 0.17 -4.14 -8.20
N ALA A 91 -0.74 -3.73 -9.06
CA ALA A 91 -2.08 -4.31 -9.12
C ALA A 91 -2.52 -4.50 -10.57
N VAL A 92 -3.26 -5.57 -10.82
CA VAL A 92 -4.04 -5.76 -12.05
C VAL A 92 -5.43 -5.19 -11.79
N VAL A 93 -5.86 -4.26 -12.64
CA VAL A 93 -7.16 -3.60 -12.59
C VAL A 93 -8.07 -4.22 -13.63
N SER A 94 -9.24 -4.71 -13.20
CA SER A 94 -10.23 -5.30 -14.08
C SER A 94 -10.86 -4.26 -15.02
N PRO A 95 -11.57 -4.68 -16.08
CA PRO A 95 -12.38 -3.77 -16.89
C PRO A 95 -13.44 -2.99 -16.09
N GLY A 96 -13.89 -3.53 -14.95
CA GLY A 96 -14.81 -2.86 -14.02
C GLY A 96 -14.15 -1.79 -13.14
N GLY A 97 -12.83 -1.62 -13.23
CA GLY A 97 -12.08 -0.64 -12.45
C GLY A 97 -11.71 -1.10 -11.03
N LEU A 98 -11.93 -2.37 -10.70
CA LEU A 98 -11.61 -2.98 -9.41
C LEU A 98 -10.25 -3.67 -9.45
N LEU A 99 -9.61 -3.87 -8.30
CA LEU A 99 -8.38 -4.64 -8.19
C LEU A 99 -8.70 -6.14 -8.28
N ALA A 100 -8.15 -6.82 -9.29
CA ALA A 100 -8.25 -8.28 -9.45
C ALA A 100 -7.07 -9.01 -8.80
N ARG A 101 -5.88 -8.41 -8.85
CA ARG A 101 -4.65 -8.93 -8.25
C ARG A 101 -3.89 -7.80 -7.60
N TYR A 102 -3.24 -8.09 -6.49
CA TYR A 102 -2.40 -7.13 -5.78
C TYR A 102 -1.13 -7.81 -5.28
N GLN A 103 0.01 -7.17 -5.49
CA GLN A 103 1.24 -7.54 -4.84
C GLN A 103 1.88 -6.32 -4.23
N SER A 104 2.49 -6.49 -3.06
CA SER A 104 3.25 -5.43 -2.42
C SER A 104 4.49 -5.99 -1.77
N PHE A 105 5.60 -5.29 -1.95
CA PHE A 105 6.85 -5.53 -1.24
C PHE A 105 7.13 -4.32 -0.37
N PHE A 106 7.26 -4.52 0.94
CA PHE A 106 7.64 -3.49 1.90
C PHE A 106 8.93 -3.88 2.61
N THR A 107 9.81 -2.91 2.82
CA THR A 107 11.02 -3.07 3.63
C THR A 107 11.49 -1.73 4.18
N THR A 108 12.29 -1.77 5.25
CA THR A 108 12.79 -0.58 5.95
C THR A 108 13.98 0.09 5.25
N SER A 109 14.56 -0.54 4.22
CA SER A 109 15.81 -0.11 3.57
C SER A 109 15.70 0.26 2.09
N PHE A 110 14.49 0.37 1.53
CA PHE A 110 14.26 0.54 0.09
C PHE A 110 14.02 2.00 -0.32
N GLU A 111 14.73 2.93 0.33
CA GLU A 111 14.65 4.39 0.18
C GLU A 111 15.62 4.95 -0.87
N LEU A 112 15.39 4.67 -2.15
CA LEU A 112 16.21 5.23 -3.24
C LEU A 112 15.50 6.33 -4.04
N VAL A 113 14.22 6.58 -3.77
CA VAL A 113 13.47 7.67 -4.39
C VAL A 113 13.26 8.74 -3.33
N ASP A 114 13.73 9.95 -3.63
CA ASP A 114 13.71 11.07 -2.69
C ASP A 114 12.31 11.36 -2.14
N TRP A 115 12.22 11.39 -0.80
CA TRP A 115 11.03 11.79 -0.06
C TRP A 115 11.23 13.16 0.60
N SER A 116 10.37 14.13 0.28
CA SER A 116 10.49 15.50 0.80
C SER A 116 10.28 15.62 2.31
N GLY A 117 9.56 14.68 2.94
CA GLY A 117 9.37 14.65 4.40
C GLY A 117 10.64 14.31 5.18
N GLN A 118 11.68 13.78 4.52
CA GLN A 118 12.98 13.53 5.12
C GLN A 118 13.74 14.84 5.39
N ALA A 119 13.64 15.81 4.48
CA ALA A 119 14.32 17.10 4.59
C ALA A 119 13.79 17.98 5.74
N THR A 120 12.52 17.80 6.15
CA THR A 120 11.94 18.49 7.31
C THR A 120 12.43 17.91 8.65
N ASN A 121 12.71 16.61 8.70
CA ASN A 121 13.16 15.96 9.93
C ASN A 121 14.63 16.27 10.26
N ASP A 122 15.50 16.41 9.26
CA ASP A 122 16.91 16.77 9.47
C ASP A 122 17.10 18.24 9.87
N ARG A 123 16.31 19.18 9.31
CA ARG A 123 16.38 20.60 9.69
C ARG A 123 15.88 20.90 11.10
N SER A 124 15.08 19.99 11.66
CA SER A 124 14.54 20.10 13.03
C SER A 124 15.53 19.62 14.10
N ARG A 125 16.70 19.10 13.69
CA ARG A 125 17.75 18.56 14.58
C ARG A 125 19.01 19.44 14.64
N THR A 126 18.97 20.63 14.05
CA THR A 126 20.00 21.70 14.10
C THR A 126 19.47 22.92 14.84
#